data_AF-A0A0A1DR05-F1
#
_entry.id   AF-A0A0A1DR05-F1
#
_cell.length_a   1.000
_cell.length_b   1.000
_cell.length_c   1.000
_cell.angle_alpha   90.00
_cell.angle_beta   90.00
_cell.angle_gamma   90.00
#
_symmetry.space_group_name_H-M   'P 1'
#
loop_
_entity.id
_entity.type
_entity.pdbx_description
1 polymer ?
#
loop_
_entity_poly.entity_id
_entity_poly.type
_entity_poly.pdbx_seq_one_letter_code
_entity_poly.pdbx_strand_id
1 'polypeptide(L)'
;MSRPITDAGVAGLAIHEGRAELLEEIMTADVAVHPTPDAGFPRPPRRTRWLPALVAASVLGAIGAGAVVLPRILDDEVTVVDAPPFATPSRGPLAVLDAPGWSVRSVSAQPGYGDVSYENGDAELEIRWKEAADHDGYVASRTRIDAPKVDPGRPVTVLGAPGLLWAYGPDDHTVIRQAEGDVFLELRGTGLDEAAYLALLDRLLAVAPADLEDHLPARFVTGAERDDAIAQALTGIPLPDALDRDSIESTEVDPYHLGADVAGTVACAWIAQYEAATETGDVAAAQEAQDALRTSRDWPVLRRMDREGDYPEVVWEISADIVRGVLPVEYDEGLGCSD
;
A
#
# COMPACT_ATOMS: atom_id res chain seq x y z
N MET A 1 -35.26 -4.27 -6.29
CA MET A 1 -35.51 -2.87 -5.95
C MET A 1 -34.31 -2.38 -5.16
N SER A 2 -33.40 -1.68 -5.81
CA SER A 2 -32.12 -1.22 -5.24
C SER A 2 -32.38 -0.07 -4.27
N ARG A 3 -31.82 -0.16 -3.05
CA ARG A 3 -31.90 0.94 -2.07
C ARG A 3 -31.05 2.10 -2.57
N PRO A 4 -31.56 3.34 -2.62
CA PRO A 4 -30.73 4.50 -2.89
C PRO A 4 -29.79 4.73 -1.70
N ILE A 5 -28.51 4.94 -2.01
CA ILE A 5 -27.49 5.37 -1.05
C ILE A 5 -27.91 6.75 -0.53
N THR A 6 -27.95 6.93 0.80
CA THR A 6 -28.30 8.20 1.44
C THR A 6 -27.04 9.00 1.73
N ASP A 7 -27.13 10.33 1.81
CA ASP A 7 -25.98 11.19 2.15
C ASP A 7 -25.37 10.84 3.52
N ALA A 8 -26.20 10.41 4.48
CA ALA A 8 -25.74 9.87 5.77
C ALA A 8 -25.08 8.49 5.65
N GLY A 9 -25.45 7.71 4.64
CA GLY A 9 -24.78 6.46 4.27
C GLY A 9 -23.43 6.72 3.61
N VAL A 10 -23.31 7.78 2.80
CA VAL A 10 -22.04 8.23 2.22
C VAL A 10 -21.10 8.76 3.30
N ALA A 11 -21.60 9.57 4.24
CA ALA A 11 -20.81 10.14 5.33
C ALA A 11 -20.29 9.09 6.34
N GLY A 12 -20.83 7.87 6.32
CA GLY A 12 -20.38 6.74 7.14
C GLY A 12 -19.55 5.71 6.38
N LEU A 13 -19.29 5.91 5.09
CA LEU A 13 -18.30 5.11 4.36
C LEU A 13 -16.90 5.57 4.82
N ALA A 14 -16.00 4.63 5.06
CA ALA A 14 -14.58 4.92 5.31
C ALA A 14 -13.90 5.32 3.99
N ILE A 15 -14.30 6.48 3.43
CA ILE A 15 -13.79 6.96 2.12
C ILE A 15 -12.34 7.44 2.26
N HIS A 16 -11.89 7.80 3.46
CA HIS A 16 -10.54 8.30 3.69
C HIS A 16 -9.47 7.19 3.68
N GLU A 17 -9.78 5.98 4.16
CA GLU A 17 -8.81 4.86 4.17
C GLU A 17 -8.65 4.19 2.81
N GLY A 18 -9.68 4.22 1.95
CA GLY A 18 -9.62 3.59 0.62
C GLY A 18 -9.04 4.49 -0.50
N ARG A 19 -8.79 5.78 -0.24
CA ARG A 19 -8.37 6.73 -1.28
C ARG A 19 -6.90 6.57 -1.67
N ALA A 20 -6.04 6.22 -0.73
CA ALA A 20 -4.63 5.92 -0.99
C ALA A 20 -4.46 4.66 -1.86
N GLU A 21 -5.16 3.56 -1.52
CA GLU A 21 -5.17 2.31 -2.31
C GLU A 21 -5.73 2.54 -3.73
N LEU A 22 -6.77 3.38 -3.89
CA LEU A 22 -7.37 3.69 -5.20
C LEU A 22 -6.51 4.60 -6.09
N LEU A 23 -5.74 5.52 -5.52
CA LEU A 23 -4.88 6.41 -6.30
C LEU A 23 -3.66 5.67 -6.84
N GLU A 24 -3.09 4.76 -6.05
CA GLU A 24 -1.96 3.94 -6.49
C GLU A 24 -2.38 2.95 -7.60
N GLU A 25 -3.55 2.30 -7.48
CA GLU A 25 -4.11 1.40 -8.50
C GLU A 25 -4.49 2.15 -9.80
N ILE A 26 -5.01 3.38 -9.71
CA ILE A 26 -5.33 4.20 -10.89
C ILE A 26 -4.07 4.71 -11.60
N MET A 27 -2.98 4.94 -10.86
CA MET A 27 -1.72 5.42 -11.44
C MET A 27 -0.87 4.31 -12.06
N THR A 28 -0.98 3.06 -11.59
CA THR A 28 -0.22 1.91 -12.15
C THR A 28 -0.95 1.16 -13.25
N ALA A 29 -2.27 1.37 -13.42
CA ALA A 29 -3.02 0.76 -14.50
C ALA A 29 -2.76 1.49 -15.84
N ASP A 30 -2.06 0.83 -16.76
CA ASP A 30 -1.98 1.23 -18.17
C ASP A 30 -3.39 1.35 -18.76
N VAL A 31 -3.92 2.57 -18.85
CA VAL A 31 -5.23 2.82 -19.45
C VAL A 31 -5.11 2.69 -20.96
N ALA A 32 -5.35 1.47 -21.47
CA ALA A 32 -5.66 1.25 -22.88
C ALA A 32 -6.99 1.95 -23.20
N VAL A 33 -6.93 3.21 -23.62
CA VAL A 33 -8.11 3.99 -24.05
C VAL A 33 -8.71 3.34 -25.31
N HIS A 34 -9.77 2.57 -25.12
CA HIS A 34 -10.68 2.23 -26.21
C HIS A 34 -11.67 3.37 -26.44
N PRO A 35 -11.75 3.94 -27.65
CA PRO A 35 -12.71 5.01 -27.95
C PRO A 35 -14.12 4.43 -28.08
N THR A 36 -14.97 4.68 -27.08
CA THR A 36 -16.41 4.39 -27.16
C THR A 36 -17.16 5.63 -27.68
N PRO A 37 -18.11 5.49 -28.63
CA PRO A 37 -18.88 6.61 -29.17
C PRO A 37 -19.93 7.13 -28.19
N ASP A 38 -20.11 8.45 -28.18
CA ASP A 38 -21.13 9.21 -27.43
C ASP A 38 -22.54 8.64 -27.59
N ALA A 39 -23.14 8.21 -26.48
CA ALA A 39 -24.57 7.94 -26.36
C ALA A 39 -25.14 8.80 -25.21
N GLY A 40 -25.76 9.92 -25.56
CA GLY A 40 -26.44 10.79 -24.62
C GLY A 40 -27.68 10.14 -24.01
N PHE A 41 -27.73 10.09 -22.67
CA PHE A 41 -28.91 9.61 -21.95
C PHE A 41 -29.81 10.77 -21.48
N PRO A 42 -31.14 10.69 -21.69
CA PRO A 42 -32.09 11.68 -21.21
C PRO A 42 -32.42 11.50 -19.71
N ARG A 43 -32.46 12.61 -18.96
CA ARG A 43 -32.84 12.65 -17.54
C ARG A 43 -34.35 12.50 -17.34
N PRO A 44 -34.83 11.63 -16.42
CA PRO A 44 -36.24 11.57 -16.05
C PRO A 44 -36.59 12.48 -14.84
N PRO A 45 -37.89 12.83 -14.67
CA PRO A 45 -38.33 13.91 -13.79
C PRO A 45 -38.51 13.49 -12.32
N ARG A 46 -38.22 14.44 -11.42
CA ARG A 46 -38.42 14.36 -9.96
C ARG A 46 -39.91 14.31 -9.60
N ARG A 47 -40.30 13.34 -8.75
CA ARG A 47 -41.54 13.41 -7.97
C ARG A 47 -41.28 13.09 -6.49
N THR A 48 -41.72 14.02 -5.67
CA THR A 48 -41.87 13.99 -4.22
C THR A 48 -43.01 13.06 -3.81
N ARG A 49 -42.86 12.30 -2.70
CA ARG A 49 -43.71 12.35 -1.49
C ARG A 49 -43.56 11.12 -0.54
N TRP A 50 -43.43 11.46 0.75
CA TRP A 50 -44.07 10.92 1.96
C TRP A 50 -43.68 9.53 2.54
N LEU A 51 -43.22 9.57 3.79
CA LEU A 51 -42.98 8.48 4.75
C LEU A 51 -44.30 7.94 5.35
N PRO A 52 -44.29 6.70 5.90
CA PRO A 52 -44.19 6.56 7.36
C PRO A 52 -43.31 5.41 7.87
N ALA A 53 -42.90 5.55 9.13
CA ALA A 53 -42.04 4.70 9.95
C ALA A 53 -42.63 3.33 10.32
N LEU A 54 -41.78 2.34 10.66
CA LEU A 54 -42.11 1.26 11.61
C LEU A 54 -40.86 0.56 12.21
N VAL A 55 -40.78 0.70 13.54
CA VAL A 55 -40.31 -0.14 14.67
C VAL A 55 -39.56 -1.47 14.45
N ALA A 56 -38.59 -1.67 15.35
CA ALA A 56 -37.65 -2.76 15.62
C ALA A 56 -38.22 -4.17 15.92
N ALA A 57 -37.35 -5.20 15.86
CA ALA A 57 -37.24 -6.24 16.88
C ALA A 57 -35.98 -7.10 16.71
N SER A 58 -35.17 -7.13 17.76
CA SER A 58 -34.03 -8.00 18.04
C SER A 58 -34.47 -9.34 18.64
N VAL A 59 -33.82 -10.46 18.27
CA VAL A 59 -33.91 -11.73 19.01
C VAL A 59 -32.52 -12.35 19.17
N LEU A 60 -32.15 -12.53 20.44
CA LEU A 60 -31.03 -13.28 20.98
C LEU A 60 -31.33 -14.78 21.04
N GLY A 61 -30.28 -15.59 20.96
CA GLY A 61 -30.23 -16.97 21.47
C GLY A 61 -29.34 -17.86 20.58
N ALA A 62 -28.58 -18.83 21.08
CA ALA A 62 -28.23 -19.24 22.43
C ALA A 62 -26.98 -20.14 22.32
N ILE A 63 -26.22 -20.20 23.40
CA ILE A 63 -25.01 -21.00 23.62
C ILE A 63 -25.34 -22.50 23.62
N GLY A 64 -24.53 -23.30 22.94
CA GLY A 64 -24.52 -24.76 23.02
C GLY A 64 -23.10 -25.30 23.11
N ALA A 65 -22.68 -25.67 24.32
CA ALA A 65 -21.43 -26.36 24.61
C ALA A 65 -21.50 -27.84 24.22
N GLY A 66 -20.43 -28.37 23.63
CA GLY A 66 -20.27 -29.80 23.33
C GLY A 66 -18.80 -30.20 23.41
N ALA A 67 -18.43 -30.85 24.52
CA ALA A 67 -17.13 -31.48 24.70
C ALA A 67 -17.09 -32.83 23.99
N VAL A 68 -15.99 -33.15 23.30
CA VAL A 68 -15.67 -34.51 22.84
C VAL A 68 -14.25 -34.89 23.24
N VAL A 69 -14.17 -36.12 23.76
CA VAL A 69 -13.07 -36.83 24.41
C VAL A 69 -12.04 -37.33 23.40
N LEU A 70 -10.74 -37.13 23.68
CA LEU A 70 -9.61 -37.75 22.98
C LEU A 70 -9.26 -39.13 23.59
N PRO A 71 -8.98 -40.16 22.78
CA PRO A 71 -8.18 -41.30 23.22
C PRO A 71 -6.68 -41.09 22.92
N ARG A 72 -5.85 -41.39 23.92
CA ARG A 72 -4.40 -41.53 23.82
C ARG A 72 -4.02 -42.74 22.97
N ILE A 73 -3.10 -42.58 22.03
CA ILE A 73 -2.38 -43.68 21.37
C ILE A 73 -0.87 -43.51 21.63
N LEU A 74 -0.40 -44.49 22.40
CA LEU A 74 0.90 -45.15 22.55
C LEU A 74 2.18 -44.55 21.93
N ASP A 75 3.21 -44.56 22.78
CA ASP A 75 4.64 -44.47 22.51
C ASP A 75 5.10 -45.41 21.39
N ASP A 76 5.78 -44.85 20.38
CA ASP A 76 6.74 -45.57 19.55
C ASP A 76 8.03 -44.74 19.51
N GLU A 77 9.12 -45.34 19.97
CA GLU A 77 10.43 -44.72 20.13
C GLU A 77 11.11 -44.62 18.76
N VAL A 78 10.94 -43.47 18.09
CA VAL A 78 11.62 -43.16 16.83
C VAL A 78 13.03 -42.66 17.14
N THR A 79 14.04 -43.44 16.76
CA THR A 79 15.44 -42.97 16.67
C THR A 79 15.53 -41.82 15.65
N VAL A 80 15.67 -40.60 16.16
CA VAL A 80 15.91 -39.39 15.37
C VAL A 80 17.40 -39.33 15.02
N VAL A 81 17.69 -39.26 13.72
CA VAL A 81 19.03 -38.97 13.19
C VAL A 81 19.27 -37.47 13.35
N ASP A 82 20.34 -37.07 14.04
CA ASP A 82 20.74 -35.67 14.20
C ASP A 82 21.01 -35.02 12.82
N ALA A 83 20.01 -34.30 12.32
CA ALA A 83 20.20 -33.30 11.28
C ALA A 83 20.90 -32.07 11.91
N PRO A 84 21.77 -31.34 11.17
CA PRO A 84 22.33 -30.10 11.67
C PRO A 84 21.21 -29.16 12.13
N PRO A 85 21.42 -28.31 13.15
CA PRO A 85 20.38 -27.40 13.62
C PRO A 85 20.00 -26.50 12.46
N PHE A 86 18.82 -26.73 11.87
CA PHE A 86 18.15 -25.70 11.10
C PHE A 86 18.08 -24.50 12.03
N ALA A 87 18.57 -23.35 11.59
CA ALA A 87 18.32 -22.09 12.26
C ALA A 87 16.83 -22.07 12.59
N THR A 88 16.50 -21.88 13.88
CA THR A 88 15.10 -21.83 14.27
C THR A 88 14.46 -20.75 13.40
N PRO A 89 13.45 -21.06 12.57
CA PRO A 89 12.88 -20.08 11.67
C PRO A 89 12.52 -18.86 12.51
N SER A 90 12.97 -17.67 12.08
CA SER A 90 12.58 -16.42 12.73
C SER A 90 11.06 -16.43 12.82
N ARG A 91 10.53 -16.42 14.04
CA ARG A 91 9.09 -16.36 14.28
C ARG A 91 8.73 -14.90 14.33
N GLY A 92 8.55 -14.31 13.17
CA GLY A 92 8.03 -12.96 13.07
C GLY A 92 6.74 -12.93 12.26
N PRO A 93 5.94 -11.88 12.46
CA PRO A 93 4.63 -11.78 11.85
C PRO A 93 4.70 -11.40 10.35
N LEU A 94 5.87 -11.02 9.85
CA LEU A 94 6.09 -10.69 8.43
C LEU A 94 6.53 -11.92 7.64
N ALA A 95 6.53 -11.80 6.31
CA ALA A 95 6.98 -12.86 5.41
C ALA A 95 7.85 -12.32 4.28
N VAL A 96 8.83 -13.13 3.86
CA VAL A 96 9.64 -12.91 2.66
C VAL A 96 9.66 -14.16 1.79
N LEU A 97 9.91 -14.00 0.50
CA LEU A 97 9.97 -15.10 -0.46
C LEU A 97 11.41 -15.58 -0.67
N ASP A 98 11.67 -16.87 -0.43
CA ASP A 98 12.91 -17.55 -0.81
C ASP A 98 12.68 -18.52 -1.96
N ALA A 99 12.58 -17.97 -3.17
CA ALA A 99 12.32 -18.73 -4.40
C ALA A 99 13.28 -18.33 -5.54
N PRO A 100 13.99 -19.30 -6.15
CA PRO A 100 14.83 -19.01 -7.32
C PRO A 100 14.03 -18.40 -8.48
N GLY A 101 14.62 -17.42 -9.15
CA GLY A 101 14.02 -16.75 -10.32
C GLY A 101 13.08 -15.59 -9.96
N TRP A 102 12.76 -15.40 -8.68
CA TRP A 102 11.99 -14.25 -8.20
C TRP A 102 12.92 -13.11 -7.78
N SER A 103 12.53 -11.88 -8.08
CA SER A 103 13.21 -10.66 -7.63
C SER A 103 12.25 -9.75 -6.89
N VAL A 104 12.72 -9.11 -5.82
CA VAL A 104 11.97 -8.02 -5.17
C VAL A 104 11.87 -6.86 -6.15
N ARG A 105 10.64 -6.42 -6.43
CA ARG A 105 10.31 -5.31 -7.31
C ARG A 105 10.20 -3.99 -6.54
N SER A 106 9.39 -3.98 -5.47
CA SER A 106 9.23 -2.82 -4.57
C SER A 106 9.08 -3.29 -3.11
N VAL A 107 9.33 -2.37 -2.18
CA VAL A 107 9.07 -2.54 -0.75
C VAL A 107 8.54 -1.23 -0.17
N SER A 108 7.42 -1.28 0.55
CA SER A 108 7.00 -0.19 1.43
C SER A 108 6.88 -0.73 2.84
N ALA A 109 7.46 -0.04 3.82
CA ALA A 109 7.46 -0.51 5.20
C ALA A 109 7.23 0.62 6.19
N GLN A 110 6.07 0.58 6.83
CA GLN A 110 5.67 1.53 7.87
C GLN A 110 5.26 0.77 9.15
N PRO A 111 5.18 1.44 10.31
CA PRO A 111 4.64 0.82 11.51
C PRO A 111 3.20 0.33 11.28
N GLY A 112 2.96 -0.98 11.42
CA GLY A 112 1.62 -1.58 11.31
C GLY A 112 1.13 -1.87 9.89
N TYR A 113 1.79 -1.32 8.86
CA TYR A 113 1.40 -1.46 7.46
C TYR A 113 2.61 -1.57 6.53
N GLY A 114 2.50 -2.32 5.45
CA GLY A 114 3.48 -2.31 4.38
C GLY A 114 3.36 -3.51 3.46
N ASP A 115 4.23 -3.57 2.47
CA ASP A 115 4.27 -4.63 1.47
C ASP A 115 5.67 -4.90 0.94
N VAL A 116 5.83 -6.12 0.42
CA VAL A 116 6.93 -6.48 -0.48
C VAL A 116 6.32 -7.10 -1.73
N SER A 117 6.65 -6.56 -2.89
CA SER A 117 6.27 -7.14 -4.18
C SER A 117 7.45 -7.87 -4.83
N TYR A 118 7.18 -9.04 -5.40
CA TYR A 118 8.12 -9.89 -6.10
C TYR A 118 7.62 -10.15 -7.52
N GLU A 119 8.53 -10.32 -8.46
CA GLU A 119 8.24 -10.64 -9.86
C GLU A 119 9.10 -11.80 -10.39
N ASN A 120 8.55 -12.53 -11.37
CA ASN A 120 9.25 -13.56 -12.15
C ASN A 120 8.60 -13.69 -13.53
N GLY A 121 9.09 -12.90 -14.50
CA GLY A 121 8.48 -12.82 -15.82
C GLY A 121 7.10 -12.16 -15.73
N ASP A 122 6.05 -12.85 -16.17
CA ASP A 122 4.67 -12.34 -16.11
C ASP A 122 3.96 -12.68 -14.78
N ALA A 123 4.64 -13.36 -13.85
CA ALA A 123 4.09 -13.74 -12.55
C ALA A 123 4.53 -12.75 -11.46
N GLU A 124 3.61 -12.42 -10.57
CA GLU A 124 3.86 -11.53 -9.43
C GLU A 124 3.39 -12.16 -8.11
N LEU A 125 4.04 -11.80 -7.02
CA LEU A 125 3.61 -12.10 -5.66
C LEU A 125 3.76 -10.86 -4.82
N GLU A 126 2.67 -10.45 -4.19
CA GLU A 126 2.63 -9.35 -3.24
C GLU A 126 2.37 -9.90 -1.83
N ILE A 127 3.19 -9.48 -0.88
CA ILE A 127 3.05 -9.81 0.53
C ILE A 127 2.78 -8.51 1.27
N ARG A 128 1.53 -8.30 1.70
CA ARG A 128 1.14 -7.16 2.52
C ARG A 128 1.00 -7.55 3.98
N TRP A 129 1.40 -6.68 4.90
CA TRP A 129 1.02 -6.75 6.30
C TRP A 129 0.17 -5.54 6.69
N LYS A 130 -0.82 -5.79 7.53
CA LYS A 130 -1.79 -4.78 7.98
C LYS A 130 -2.10 -5.00 9.45
N GLU A 131 -2.58 -3.98 10.14
CA GLU A 131 -2.91 -4.08 11.56
C GLU A 131 -3.94 -5.19 11.83
N ALA A 132 -3.70 -5.97 12.89
CA ALA A 132 -4.55 -7.10 13.27
C ALA A 132 -6.02 -6.69 13.50
N ALA A 133 -6.25 -5.45 13.95
CA ALA A 133 -7.58 -4.90 14.20
C ALA A 133 -8.46 -4.84 12.93
N ASP A 134 -7.85 -4.73 11.76
CA ASP A 134 -8.57 -4.59 10.49
C ASP A 134 -8.93 -5.93 9.86
N HIS A 135 -8.34 -7.04 10.33
CA HIS A 135 -8.46 -8.37 9.74
C HIS A 135 -9.91 -8.77 9.42
N ASP A 136 -10.80 -8.71 10.42
CA ASP A 136 -12.17 -9.20 10.25
C ASP A 136 -12.97 -8.35 9.27
N GLY A 137 -12.78 -7.02 9.29
CA GLY A 137 -13.39 -6.11 8.33
C GLY A 137 -12.88 -6.37 6.91
N TYR A 138 -11.58 -6.67 6.80
CA TYR A 138 -10.91 -6.98 5.55
C TYR A 138 -11.40 -8.31 4.95
N VAL A 139 -11.45 -9.39 5.73
CA VAL A 139 -12.02 -10.68 5.29
C VAL A 139 -13.51 -10.54 4.92
N ALA A 140 -14.27 -9.75 5.67
CA ALA A 140 -15.67 -9.50 5.38
C ALA A 140 -15.88 -8.70 4.07
N SER A 141 -14.92 -7.85 3.67
CA SER A 141 -15.03 -7.15 2.38
C SER A 141 -14.82 -8.11 1.22
N ARG A 142 -13.92 -9.10 1.32
CA ARG A 142 -13.67 -10.11 0.27
C ARG A 142 -14.88 -11.00 0.03
N THR A 143 -15.54 -11.42 1.10
CA THR A 143 -16.76 -12.25 1.04
C THR A 143 -17.95 -11.53 0.37
N ARG A 144 -17.90 -10.20 0.21
CA ARG A 144 -18.97 -9.39 -0.40
C ARG A 144 -18.70 -9.02 -1.86
N ILE A 145 -17.64 -9.54 -2.47
CA ILE A 145 -17.33 -9.27 -3.88
C ILE A 145 -18.30 -10.08 -4.75
N ASP A 146 -19.26 -9.38 -5.35
CA ASP A 146 -20.30 -9.99 -6.19
C ASP A 146 -19.86 -10.17 -7.67
N ALA A 147 -18.78 -9.49 -8.09
CA ALA A 147 -18.27 -9.51 -9.47
C ALA A 147 -16.73 -9.35 -9.52
N PRO A 148 -15.97 -10.36 -9.99
CA PRO A 148 -16.43 -11.73 -10.29
C PRO A 148 -17.00 -12.38 -9.02
N LYS A 149 -17.94 -13.32 -9.18
CA LYS A 149 -18.45 -14.07 -8.03
C LYS A 149 -17.33 -14.92 -7.46
N VAL A 150 -16.75 -14.49 -6.35
CA VAL A 150 -15.69 -15.22 -5.64
C VAL A 150 -16.29 -16.24 -4.67
N ASP A 151 -15.55 -17.32 -4.40
CA ASP A 151 -15.85 -18.25 -3.32
C ASP A 151 -15.81 -17.50 -1.97
N PRO A 152 -16.60 -17.83 -0.94
CA PRO A 152 -16.49 -17.28 0.42
C PRO A 152 -15.13 -17.43 1.13
N GLY A 153 -14.09 -17.91 0.43
CA GLY A 153 -12.76 -18.15 0.98
C GLY A 153 -12.60 -19.62 1.35
N ARG A 154 -11.70 -20.33 0.68
CA ARG A 154 -11.37 -21.72 0.97
C ARG A 154 -10.30 -21.79 2.06
N PRO A 155 -10.48 -22.58 3.13
CA PRO A 155 -9.44 -22.74 4.15
C PRO A 155 -8.13 -23.29 3.57
N VAL A 156 -7.01 -22.67 3.95
CA VAL A 156 -5.64 -23.08 3.64
C VAL A 156 -4.74 -22.89 4.87
N THR A 157 -3.50 -23.38 4.81
CA THR A 157 -2.49 -23.14 5.83
C THR A 157 -1.25 -22.57 5.15
N VAL A 158 -0.75 -21.44 5.64
CA VAL A 158 0.45 -20.77 5.11
C VAL A 158 1.32 -20.34 6.29
N LEU A 159 2.62 -20.61 6.22
CA LEU A 159 3.57 -20.38 7.32
C LEU A 159 3.11 -21.02 8.65
N GLY A 160 2.47 -22.19 8.58
CA GLY A 160 1.94 -22.91 9.74
C GLY A 160 0.72 -22.29 10.40
N ALA A 161 0.16 -21.19 9.88
CA ALA A 161 -1.07 -20.58 10.40
C ALA A 161 -2.27 -20.75 9.45
N PRO A 162 -3.50 -20.78 9.97
CA PRO A 162 -4.70 -20.81 9.15
C PRO A 162 -4.85 -19.54 8.30
N GLY A 163 -5.41 -19.70 7.10
CA GLY A 163 -5.81 -18.60 6.23
C GLY A 163 -7.00 -18.98 5.36
N LEU A 164 -7.51 -18.00 4.62
CA LEU A 164 -8.58 -18.17 3.64
C LEU A 164 -8.05 -17.78 2.27
N LEU A 165 -8.30 -18.62 1.26
CA LEU A 165 -7.92 -18.42 -0.13
C LEU A 165 -9.13 -17.97 -0.95
N TRP A 166 -8.99 -16.87 -1.68
CA TRP A 166 -9.90 -16.43 -2.73
C TRP A 166 -9.22 -16.57 -4.08
N ALA A 167 -9.97 -17.04 -5.07
CA ALA A 167 -9.56 -17.02 -6.47
C ALA A 167 -10.41 -15.96 -7.20
N TYR A 168 -9.76 -14.92 -7.71
CA TYR A 168 -10.37 -13.87 -8.53
C TYR A 168 -10.43 -14.27 -10.01
N GLY A 169 -9.51 -15.14 -10.42
CA GLY A 169 -9.41 -15.69 -11.77
C GLY A 169 -8.71 -17.05 -11.78
N PRO A 170 -8.43 -17.63 -12.96
CA PRO A 170 -7.61 -18.84 -13.06
C PRO A 170 -6.17 -18.60 -12.59
N ASP A 171 -5.69 -17.37 -12.68
CA ASP A 171 -4.31 -16.93 -12.46
C ASP A 171 -4.17 -15.77 -11.47
N ASP A 172 -5.22 -15.44 -10.71
CA ASP A 172 -5.22 -14.38 -9.67
C ASP A 172 -5.84 -14.92 -8.38
N HIS A 173 -5.01 -15.02 -7.35
CA HIS A 173 -5.33 -15.67 -6.09
C HIS A 173 -4.84 -14.84 -4.90
N THR A 174 -5.61 -14.82 -3.82
CA THR A 174 -5.23 -14.14 -2.58
C THR A 174 -5.46 -15.04 -1.38
N VAL A 175 -4.47 -15.12 -0.48
CA VAL A 175 -4.62 -15.68 0.86
C VAL A 175 -4.60 -14.56 1.88
N ILE A 176 -5.60 -14.51 2.76
CA ILE A 176 -5.53 -13.70 3.99
C ILE A 176 -5.31 -14.67 5.15
N ARG A 177 -4.16 -14.54 5.83
CA ARG A 177 -3.85 -15.30 7.06
C ARG A 177 -4.62 -14.71 8.23
N GLN A 178 -4.94 -15.57 9.21
CA GLN A 178 -5.37 -15.10 10.53
C GLN A 178 -4.32 -14.15 11.11
N ALA A 179 -4.77 -13.13 11.86
CA ALA A 179 -3.88 -12.22 12.54
C ALA A 179 -2.96 -12.96 13.53
N GLU A 180 -1.69 -12.56 13.57
CA GLU A 180 -0.65 -13.10 14.43
C GLU A 180 0.10 -11.94 15.09
N GLY A 181 -0.10 -11.76 16.40
CA GLY A 181 0.38 -10.56 17.09
C GLY A 181 -0.41 -9.33 16.67
N ASP A 182 0.30 -8.27 16.26
CA ASP A 182 -0.29 -6.97 15.96
C ASP A 182 -0.61 -6.76 14.47
N VAL A 183 -0.32 -7.75 13.61
CA VAL A 183 -0.60 -7.68 12.17
C VAL A 183 -1.22 -8.97 11.63
N PHE A 184 -1.79 -8.90 10.43
CA PHE A 184 -2.14 -10.06 9.60
C PHE A 184 -1.49 -9.92 8.21
N LEU A 185 -1.35 -11.04 7.49
CA LEU A 185 -0.80 -11.05 6.13
C LEU A 185 -1.89 -11.23 5.07
N GLU A 186 -1.81 -10.42 4.02
CA GLU A 186 -2.45 -10.68 2.72
C GLU A 186 -1.35 -11.06 1.71
N LEU A 187 -1.53 -12.19 1.07
CA LEU A 187 -0.61 -12.73 0.07
C LEU A 187 -1.40 -12.76 -1.23
N ARG A 188 -0.97 -12.05 -2.27
CA ARG A 188 -1.67 -12.06 -3.57
C ARG A 188 -0.71 -12.47 -4.66
N GLY A 189 -1.08 -13.45 -5.46
CA GLY A 189 -0.31 -13.89 -6.62
C GLY A 189 -1.09 -13.70 -7.90
N THR A 190 -0.43 -13.18 -8.93
CA THR A 190 -0.96 -13.04 -10.30
C THR A 190 -0.06 -13.78 -11.29
N GLY A 191 -0.62 -14.21 -12.43
CA GLY A 191 0.11 -14.97 -13.45
C GLY A 191 0.43 -16.43 -13.05
N LEU A 192 -0.19 -16.94 -11.98
CA LEU A 192 0.05 -18.26 -11.43
C LEU A 192 -1.26 -19.03 -11.29
N ASP A 193 -1.33 -20.25 -11.83
CA ASP A 193 -2.45 -21.12 -11.47
C ASP A 193 -2.46 -21.44 -9.97
N GLU A 194 -3.61 -21.87 -9.46
CA GLU A 194 -3.79 -22.07 -8.01
C GLU A 194 -2.74 -23.03 -7.41
N ALA A 195 -2.34 -24.06 -8.15
CA ALA A 195 -1.39 -25.05 -7.66
C ALA A 195 0.03 -24.46 -7.60
N ALA A 196 0.44 -23.71 -8.63
CA ALA A 196 1.71 -23.00 -8.66
C ALA A 196 1.78 -21.91 -7.58
N TYR A 197 0.68 -21.18 -7.38
CA TYR A 197 0.56 -20.17 -6.34
C TYR A 197 0.73 -20.78 -4.94
N LEU A 198 -0.01 -21.84 -4.61
CA LEU A 198 0.13 -22.50 -3.31
C LEU A 198 1.53 -23.09 -3.09
N ALA A 199 2.14 -23.68 -4.14
CA ALA A 199 3.52 -24.16 -4.07
C ALA A 199 4.53 -23.03 -3.86
N LEU A 200 4.25 -21.82 -4.36
CA LEU A 200 5.06 -20.64 -4.09
C LEU A 200 4.93 -20.18 -2.63
N LEU A 201 3.72 -20.23 -2.06
CA LEU A 201 3.52 -19.86 -0.64
C LEU A 201 4.27 -20.78 0.33
N ASP A 202 4.52 -22.04 -0.04
CA ASP A 202 5.37 -22.97 0.72
C ASP A 202 6.85 -22.57 0.74
N ARG A 203 7.26 -21.58 -0.07
CA ARG A 203 8.61 -21.00 -0.12
C ARG A 203 8.76 -19.73 0.72
N LEU A 204 7.70 -19.30 1.38
CA LEU A 204 7.76 -18.15 2.27
C LEU A 204 8.54 -18.48 3.54
N LEU A 205 9.27 -17.50 4.04
CA LEU A 205 9.92 -17.51 5.33
C LEU A 205 9.26 -16.47 6.23
N ALA A 206 8.91 -16.86 7.44
CA ALA A 206 8.51 -15.91 8.48
C ALA A 206 9.75 -15.13 8.95
N VAL A 207 9.62 -13.81 9.12
CA VAL A 207 10.72 -12.93 9.56
C VAL A 207 10.22 -11.89 10.56
N ALA A 208 11.07 -11.53 11.52
CA ALA A 208 10.79 -10.41 12.42
C ALA A 208 10.89 -9.09 11.66
N PRO A 209 10.19 -8.02 12.09
CA PRO A 209 10.30 -6.72 11.43
C PRO A 209 11.73 -6.18 11.37
N ALA A 210 12.52 -6.44 12.42
CA ALA A 210 13.93 -6.05 12.47
C ALA A 210 14.83 -6.85 11.52
N ASP A 211 14.38 -8.02 11.05
CA ASP A 211 15.14 -8.89 10.14
C ASP A 211 14.75 -8.65 8.67
N LEU A 212 13.72 -7.83 8.38
CA LEU A 212 13.21 -7.64 7.01
C LEU A 212 14.30 -7.13 6.07
N GLU A 213 15.06 -6.12 6.50
CA GLU A 213 16.13 -5.50 5.70
C GLU A 213 17.23 -6.50 5.31
N ASP A 214 17.53 -7.50 6.15
CA ASP A 214 18.53 -8.54 5.88
C ASP A 214 18.14 -9.45 4.70
N HIS A 215 16.86 -9.46 4.33
CA HIS A 215 16.32 -10.23 3.21
C HIS A 215 16.12 -9.40 1.94
N LEU A 216 16.34 -8.09 1.99
CA LEU A 216 16.19 -7.23 0.82
C LEU A 216 17.46 -7.25 -0.05
N PRO A 217 17.32 -7.10 -1.39
CA PRO A 217 18.47 -6.88 -2.25
C PRO A 217 19.26 -5.63 -1.84
N ALA A 218 20.58 -5.63 -2.06
CA ALA A 218 21.48 -4.52 -1.71
C ALA A 218 21.18 -3.17 -2.40
N ARG A 219 20.17 -3.10 -3.28
CA ARG A 219 19.69 -1.84 -3.86
C ARG A 219 18.74 -1.08 -2.95
N PHE A 220 18.12 -1.76 -1.98
CA PHE A 220 17.25 -1.16 -0.98
C PHE A 220 18.09 -0.49 0.10
N VAL A 221 17.54 0.56 0.69
CA VAL A 221 18.20 1.36 1.72
C VAL A 221 17.94 0.74 3.08
N THR A 222 19.01 0.36 3.77
CA THR A 222 18.92 -0.09 5.16
C THR A 222 18.81 1.09 6.12
N GLY A 223 18.36 0.84 7.35
CA GLY A 223 18.33 1.88 8.38
C GLY A 223 19.70 2.50 8.70
N ALA A 224 20.79 1.77 8.47
CA ALA A 224 22.15 2.28 8.67
C ALA A 224 22.64 3.18 7.51
N GLU A 225 22.06 3.05 6.32
CA GLU A 225 22.45 3.80 5.10
C GLU A 225 21.54 5.00 4.83
N ARG A 226 20.45 5.13 5.59
CA ARG A 226 19.37 6.09 5.36
C ARG A 226 19.82 7.54 5.34
N ASP A 227 20.61 7.97 6.32
CA ASP A 227 21.11 9.36 6.38
C ASP A 227 21.97 9.70 5.15
N ASP A 228 22.83 8.76 4.74
CA ASP A 228 23.67 8.91 3.55
C ASP A 228 22.82 8.93 2.26
N ALA A 229 21.77 8.09 2.18
CA ALA A 229 20.83 8.06 1.07
C ALA A 229 20.05 9.37 0.94
N ILE A 230 19.55 9.93 2.04
CA ILE A 230 18.88 11.25 2.08
C ILE A 230 19.86 12.35 1.65
N ALA A 231 21.09 12.36 2.19
CA ALA A 231 22.10 13.33 1.79
C ALA A 231 22.43 13.25 0.29
N GLN A 232 22.47 12.05 -0.27
CA GLN A 232 22.69 11.79 -1.69
C GLN A 232 21.50 12.23 -2.55
N ALA A 233 20.26 12.03 -2.09
CA ALA A 233 19.04 12.49 -2.76
C ALA A 233 18.98 14.03 -2.85
N LEU A 234 19.42 14.73 -1.81
CA LEU A 234 19.48 16.21 -1.76
C LEU A 234 20.57 16.83 -2.65
N THR A 235 21.49 16.02 -3.18
CA THR A 235 22.62 16.55 -3.96
C THR A 235 22.12 17.23 -5.25
N GLY A 236 22.44 18.53 -5.39
CA GLY A 236 22.08 19.33 -6.56
C GLY A 236 20.68 19.94 -6.51
N ILE A 237 20.00 19.87 -5.37
CA ILE A 237 18.70 20.50 -5.14
C ILE A 237 18.91 21.81 -4.35
N PRO A 238 18.41 22.97 -4.84
CA PRO A 238 18.39 24.20 -4.05
C PRO A 238 17.43 24.05 -2.86
N LEU A 239 17.86 24.44 -1.66
CA LEU A 239 17.05 24.40 -0.44
C LEU A 239 16.67 25.82 -0.01
N PRO A 240 15.45 26.06 0.49
CA PRO A 240 15.11 27.33 1.13
C PRO A 240 15.98 27.55 2.37
N ASP A 241 16.37 28.80 2.64
CA ASP A 241 17.16 29.14 3.83
C ASP A 241 16.49 28.72 5.16
N ALA A 242 15.16 28.68 5.17
CA ALA A 242 14.36 28.28 6.33
C ALA A 242 14.24 26.76 6.51
N LEU A 243 14.58 25.96 5.49
CA LEU A 243 14.52 24.50 5.57
C LEU A 243 15.80 23.98 6.21
N ASP A 244 15.67 23.43 7.41
CA ASP A 244 16.76 22.68 8.02
C ASP A 244 16.98 21.38 7.25
N ARG A 245 18.21 21.15 6.80
CA ARG A 245 18.55 19.93 6.07
C ARG A 245 18.38 18.69 6.95
N ASP A 246 18.70 18.83 8.24
CA ASP A 246 18.70 17.72 9.19
C ASP A 246 17.28 17.38 9.67
N SER A 247 16.25 18.17 9.29
CA SER A 247 14.84 17.85 9.55
C SER A 247 14.18 17.03 8.43
N ILE A 248 14.89 16.73 7.35
CA ILE A 248 14.38 15.92 6.25
C ILE A 248 14.59 14.45 6.62
N GLU A 249 13.50 13.78 6.97
CA GLU A 249 13.49 12.36 7.35
C GLU A 249 12.73 11.52 6.31
N SER A 250 13.00 10.22 6.28
CA SER A 250 12.23 9.24 5.50
C SER A 250 12.35 7.90 6.18
N THR A 251 11.25 7.14 6.32
CA THR A 251 11.30 5.75 6.81
C THR A 251 11.39 4.74 5.68
N GLU A 252 11.35 5.19 4.43
CA GLU A 252 11.28 4.34 3.26
C GLU A 252 12.58 3.54 3.07
N VAL A 253 12.42 2.30 2.62
CA VAL A 253 13.53 1.40 2.28
C VAL A 253 13.73 1.32 0.77
N ASP A 254 12.71 1.63 -0.02
CA ASP A 254 12.84 1.74 -1.48
C ASP A 254 13.47 3.09 -1.86
N PRO A 255 14.58 3.11 -2.64
CA PRO A 255 15.19 4.36 -3.08
C PRO A 255 14.25 5.30 -3.85
N TYR A 256 13.25 4.76 -4.54
CA TYR A 256 12.25 5.55 -5.25
C TYR A 256 11.36 6.31 -4.26
N HIS A 257 10.78 5.61 -3.28
CA HIS A 257 9.90 6.22 -2.27
C HIS A 257 10.68 7.17 -1.34
N LEU A 258 11.91 6.82 -0.94
CA LEU A 258 12.79 7.74 -0.22
C LEU A 258 13.08 9.00 -1.05
N GLY A 259 13.30 8.83 -2.35
CA GLY A 259 13.46 9.95 -3.28
C GLY A 259 12.22 10.85 -3.34
N ALA A 260 11.03 10.25 -3.28
CA ALA A 260 9.76 10.96 -3.24
C ALA A 260 9.62 11.78 -1.95
N ASP A 261 9.86 11.19 -0.77
CA ASP A 261 9.84 11.89 0.52
C ASP A 261 10.76 13.11 0.52
N VAL A 262 12.01 12.92 0.06
CA VAL A 262 13.02 13.99 0.03
C VAL A 262 12.63 15.09 -0.97
N ALA A 263 12.26 14.72 -2.19
CA ALA A 263 11.93 15.71 -3.22
C ALA A 263 10.61 16.44 -2.90
N GLY A 264 9.62 15.72 -2.39
CA GLY A 264 8.35 16.25 -1.91
C GLY A 264 8.55 17.25 -0.79
N THR A 265 9.30 16.89 0.27
CA THR A 265 9.62 17.78 1.39
C THR A 265 10.25 19.10 0.91
N VAL A 266 11.22 19.03 0.01
CA VAL A 266 11.88 20.24 -0.52
C VAL A 266 10.91 21.06 -1.40
N ALA A 267 10.10 20.41 -2.24
CA ALA A 267 9.11 21.09 -3.06
C ALA A 267 8.05 21.79 -2.18
N CYS A 268 7.52 21.11 -1.17
CA CYS A 268 6.59 21.66 -0.18
C CYS A 268 7.17 22.89 0.52
N ALA A 269 8.43 22.84 0.95
CA ALA A 269 9.07 23.98 1.62
C ALA A 269 9.20 25.20 0.69
N TRP A 270 9.53 25.01 -0.59
CA TRP A 270 9.53 26.11 -1.57
C TRP A 270 8.14 26.67 -1.86
N ILE A 271 7.12 25.80 -1.94
CA ILE A 271 5.73 26.22 -2.15
C ILE A 271 5.22 27.02 -0.95
N ALA A 272 5.52 26.58 0.28
CA ALA A 272 5.19 27.31 1.51
C ALA A 272 5.86 28.69 1.55
N GLN A 273 7.13 28.81 1.13
CA GLN A 273 7.79 30.11 0.99
C GLN A 273 7.07 30.98 -0.06
N TYR A 274 6.73 30.42 -1.22
CA TYR A 274 6.03 31.15 -2.28
C TYR A 274 4.66 31.68 -1.83
N GLU A 275 3.89 30.86 -1.12
CA GLU A 275 2.59 31.21 -0.55
C GLU A 275 2.73 32.38 0.45
N ALA A 276 3.56 32.22 1.48
CA ALA A 276 3.78 33.26 2.49
C ALA A 276 4.30 34.59 1.90
N ALA A 277 5.20 34.51 0.91
CA ALA A 277 5.73 35.66 0.19
C ALA A 277 4.63 36.38 -0.61
N THR A 278 3.75 35.63 -1.26
CA THR A 278 2.63 36.20 -2.02
C THR A 278 1.61 36.89 -1.10
N GLU A 279 1.32 36.32 0.06
CA GLU A 279 0.42 36.92 1.06
C GLU A 279 0.95 38.24 1.64
N THR A 280 2.26 38.31 1.87
CA THR A 280 2.91 39.48 2.48
C THR A 280 3.39 40.52 1.45
N GLY A 281 3.35 40.17 0.15
CA GLY A 281 3.83 41.01 -0.94
C GLY A 281 5.36 41.04 -1.06
N ASP A 282 6.07 40.04 -0.52
CA ASP A 282 7.51 39.88 -0.69
C ASP A 282 7.85 39.30 -2.06
N VAL A 283 8.00 40.19 -3.04
CA VAL A 283 8.29 39.81 -4.44
C VAL A 283 9.63 39.08 -4.57
N ALA A 284 10.62 39.37 -3.72
CA ALA A 284 11.93 38.75 -3.81
C ALA A 284 11.86 37.28 -3.37
N ALA A 285 11.23 37.00 -2.23
CA ALA A 285 11.07 35.64 -1.73
C ALA A 285 10.18 34.77 -2.64
N ALA A 286 9.14 35.35 -3.25
CA ALA A 286 8.31 34.65 -4.23
C ALA A 286 9.11 34.29 -5.49
N GLN A 287 9.93 35.22 -6.00
CA GLN A 287 10.78 34.99 -7.18
C GLN A 287 11.83 33.91 -6.90
N GLU A 288 12.43 33.92 -5.71
CA GLU A 288 13.40 32.91 -5.30
C GLU A 288 12.80 31.49 -5.33
N ALA A 289 11.61 31.32 -4.74
CA ALA A 289 10.91 30.03 -4.76
C ALA A 289 10.58 29.57 -6.19
N GLN A 290 10.12 30.49 -7.05
CA GLN A 290 9.90 30.19 -8.47
C GLN A 290 11.19 29.80 -9.20
N ASP A 291 12.30 30.46 -8.90
CA ASP A 291 13.59 30.17 -9.52
C ASP A 291 14.11 28.79 -9.11
N ALA A 292 13.96 28.42 -7.84
CA ALA A 292 14.30 27.11 -7.34
C ALA A 292 13.43 26.01 -7.98
N LEU A 293 12.10 26.14 -7.92
CA LEU A 293 11.16 25.14 -8.48
C LEU A 293 11.28 25.00 -10.00
N ARG A 294 11.70 26.05 -10.72
CA ARG A 294 11.99 25.96 -12.16
C ARG A 294 13.10 24.95 -12.47
N THR A 295 14.01 24.70 -11.53
CA THR A 295 15.11 23.73 -11.70
C THR A 295 14.71 22.30 -11.38
N SER A 296 13.46 22.02 -10.98
CA SER A 296 13.00 20.68 -10.58
C SER A 296 13.24 19.59 -11.62
N ARG A 297 13.17 19.93 -12.91
CA ARG A 297 13.51 18.99 -14.01
C ARG A 297 14.99 18.61 -14.08
N ASP A 298 15.86 19.40 -13.45
CA ASP A 298 17.30 19.15 -13.37
C ASP A 298 17.71 18.46 -12.05
N TRP A 299 16.79 18.29 -11.09
CA TRP A 299 17.09 17.66 -9.81
C TRP A 299 17.52 16.20 -10.03
N PRO A 300 18.75 15.82 -9.61
CA PRO A 300 19.28 14.50 -9.90
C PRO A 300 18.43 13.34 -9.37
N VAL A 301 17.73 13.52 -8.25
CA VAL A 301 16.82 12.50 -7.68
C VAL A 301 15.61 12.27 -8.57
N LEU A 302 14.91 13.34 -8.97
CA LEU A 302 13.72 13.24 -9.84
C LEU A 302 14.05 12.64 -11.20
N ARG A 303 15.21 12.99 -11.79
CA ARG A 303 15.66 12.41 -13.06
C ARG A 303 16.02 10.92 -12.99
N ARG A 304 16.33 10.39 -11.80
CA ARG A 304 16.51 8.95 -11.61
C ARG A 304 15.15 8.27 -11.49
N MET A 305 14.28 8.83 -10.64
CA MET A 305 12.93 8.34 -10.39
C MET A 305 12.07 8.29 -11.66
N ASP A 306 12.24 9.24 -12.58
CA ASP A 306 11.53 9.33 -13.87
C ASP A 306 11.72 8.09 -14.77
N ARG A 307 12.71 7.26 -14.49
CA ARG A 307 12.94 6.00 -15.22
C ARG A 307 12.15 4.83 -14.65
N GLU A 308 11.61 5.00 -13.45
CA GLU A 308 11.03 3.94 -12.62
C GLU A 308 9.54 4.20 -12.35
N GLY A 309 9.13 5.47 -12.22
CA GLY A 309 7.73 5.84 -12.01
C GLY A 309 7.46 7.34 -12.20
N ASP A 310 6.18 7.71 -12.03
CA ASP A 310 5.65 9.01 -12.48
C ASP A 310 5.57 10.09 -11.40
N TYR A 311 6.02 9.83 -10.16
CA TYR A 311 6.05 10.84 -9.09
C TYR A 311 6.75 12.16 -9.52
N PRO A 312 7.86 12.14 -10.28
CA PRO A 312 8.49 13.36 -10.77
C PRO A 312 7.57 14.27 -11.59
N GLU A 313 6.61 13.70 -12.34
CA GLU A 313 5.66 14.49 -13.12
C GLU A 313 4.76 15.33 -12.20
N VAL A 314 4.33 14.79 -11.06
CA VAL A 314 3.57 15.53 -10.04
C VAL A 314 4.36 16.75 -9.57
N VAL A 315 5.64 16.56 -9.22
CA VAL A 315 6.51 17.66 -8.79
C VAL A 315 6.71 18.69 -9.90
N TRP A 316 6.92 18.26 -11.14
CA TRP A 316 7.16 19.14 -12.28
C TRP A 316 5.92 19.93 -12.70
N GLU A 317 4.74 19.33 -12.67
CA GLU A 317 3.47 19.99 -12.96
C GLU A 317 3.16 21.07 -11.93
N ILE A 318 3.25 20.73 -10.64
CA ILE A 318 3.05 21.69 -9.54
C ILE A 318 4.09 22.82 -9.61
N SER A 319 5.37 22.48 -9.83
CA SER A 319 6.44 23.47 -10.01
C SER A 319 6.15 24.41 -11.19
N ALA A 320 5.63 23.89 -12.30
CA ALA A 320 5.29 24.68 -13.48
C ALA A 320 4.10 25.63 -13.25
N ASP A 321 3.15 25.27 -12.39
CA ASP A 321 2.08 26.17 -11.94
C ASP A 321 2.66 27.31 -11.08
N ILE A 322 3.49 27.00 -10.09
CA ILE A 322 4.11 28.01 -9.21
C ILE A 322 4.97 28.98 -10.01
N VAL A 323 5.76 28.48 -10.98
CA VAL A 323 6.56 29.31 -11.90
C VAL A 323 5.69 30.26 -12.74
N ARG A 324 4.43 29.89 -13.03
CA ARG A 324 3.45 30.77 -13.71
C ARG A 324 2.72 31.72 -12.75
N GLY A 325 3.04 31.66 -11.46
CA GLY A 325 2.41 32.45 -10.42
C GLY A 325 1.08 31.87 -9.93
N VAL A 326 0.82 30.59 -10.18
CA VAL A 326 -0.41 29.88 -9.79
C VAL A 326 -0.09 28.94 -8.63
N LEU A 327 -0.81 29.07 -7.52
CA LEU A 327 -0.78 28.10 -6.43
C LEU A 327 -1.83 27.01 -6.71
N PRO A 328 -1.44 25.75 -6.98
CA PRO A 328 -2.40 24.68 -7.24
C PRO A 328 -3.27 24.41 -6.00
N VAL A 329 -4.52 24.04 -6.24
CA VAL A 329 -5.38 23.47 -5.19
C VAL A 329 -4.93 22.02 -5.01
N GLU A 330 -4.85 21.53 -3.77
CA GLU A 330 -4.48 20.13 -3.44
C GLU A 330 -3.01 19.74 -3.72
N TYR A 331 -2.08 20.71 -3.74
CA TYR A 331 -0.65 20.38 -3.88
C TYR A 331 -0.11 19.56 -2.70
N ASP A 332 -0.72 19.72 -1.53
CA ASP A 332 -0.44 19.02 -0.28
C ASP A 332 -0.68 17.52 -0.41
N GLU A 333 -1.84 17.10 -0.93
CA GLU A 333 -2.17 15.69 -1.14
C GLU A 333 -1.24 15.05 -2.19
N GLY A 334 -0.94 15.78 -3.28
CA GLY A 334 -0.11 15.25 -4.37
C GLY A 334 1.37 15.09 -4.00
N LEU A 335 1.91 16.01 -3.20
CA LEU A 335 3.32 15.98 -2.78
C LEU A 335 3.56 15.26 -1.45
N GLY A 336 2.49 14.98 -0.70
CA GLY A 336 2.59 14.48 0.68
C GLY A 336 3.07 15.56 1.66
N CYS A 337 2.71 16.82 1.45
CA CYS A 337 3.10 17.88 2.38
C CYS A 337 2.41 17.65 3.74
N SER A 338 3.21 17.54 4.80
CA SER A 338 2.69 17.57 6.17
C SER A 338 2.44 19.01 6.62
N ASP A 339 1.24 19.28 7.15
CA ASP A 339 0.87 20.54 7.82
C ASP A 339 1.72 20.83 9.08
#